data_AF-A0A0D8BK38-F1
#
_entry.id   AF-A0A0D8BK38-F1
#
_cell.length_a   1.000
_cell.length_b   1.000
_cell.length_c   1.000
_cell.angle_alpha   90.00
_cell.angle_beta   90.00
_cell.angle_gamma   90.00
#
_symmetry.space_group_name_H-M   'P 1'
#
loop_
_entity.id
_entity.type
_entity.pdbx_description
1 polymer ?
#
loop_
_entity_poly.entity_id
_entity_poly.type
_entity_poly.pdbx_seq_one_letter_code
_entity_poly.pdbx_strand_id
1 'polypeptide(L)'
;MTMTSAHTPPPGDSPPPGGGGDVLDRWLAQVGAELGLEMTGVDVAAILDLTRDVAHGVARPAAPLTAFLVGLAAGRDAAVGGTDTVAAVRAVTAAVHGLLDRRAVLDRRADETAQPIRPGPASSR
;
A
#
# COMPACT_ATOMS: atom_id res chain seq x y z
N MET A 1 37.97 19.24 14.48
CA MET A 1 37.09 18.11 14.82
C MET A 1 36.00 18.63 15.75
N THR A 2 34.84 19.01 15.21
CA THR A 2 33.68 19.46 15.98
C THR A 2 32.86 18.25 16.41
N MET A 3 32.71 18.06 17.71
CA MET A 3 31.85 17.04 18.31
C MET A 3 30.39 17.51 18.23
N THR A 4 29.56 16.79 17.48
CA THR A 4 28.10 16.95 17.48
C THR A 4 27.56 16.49 18.84
N SER A 5 26.86 17.38 19.56
CA SER A 5 26.06 17.01 20.73
C SER A 5 24.78 16.31 20.29
N ALA A 6 24.55 15.11 20.82
CA ALA A 6 23.27 14.43 20.73
C ALA A 6 22.25 15.09 21.67
N HIS A 7 21.12 15.53 21.12
CA HIS A 7 19.96 15.98 21.90
C HIS A 7 19.31 14.76 22.57
N THR A 8 19.36 14.69 23.90
CA THR A 8 18.67 13.65 24.68
C THR A 8 17.28 14.19 25.07
N PRO A 9 16.17 13.55 24.64
CA PRO A 9 14.84 13.95 25.07
C PRO A 9 14.59 13.59 26.55
N PRO A 10 13.74 14.33 27.28
CA PRO A 10 13.46 14.09 28.70
C PRO A 10 12.66 12.78 28.92
N PRO A 11 12.84 12.08 30.06
CA PRO A 11 12.05 10.90 30.41
C PRO A 11 10.73 11.36 31.05
N GLY A 12 9.58 11.14 30.39
CA GLY A 12 8.31 11.61 30.96
C GLY A 12 7.01 11.12 30.37
N ASP A 13 6.87 10.98 29.05
CA ASP A 13 5.58 10.58 28.45
C ASP A 13 5.71 9.24 27.70
N SER A 14 5.70 8.15 28.46
CA SER A 14 5.42 6.84 27.85
C SER A 14 3.90 6.71 27.69
N PRO A 15 3.35 6.68 26.45
CA PRO A 15 1.94 6.41 26.25
C PRO A 15 1.59 4.98 26.71
N PRO A 16 0.34 4.72 27.13
CA PRO A 16 -0.06 3.43 27.69
C PRO A 16 0.12 2.28 26.67
N PRO A 17 0.37 1.03 27.12
CA PRO A 17 0.51 -0.11 26.22
C PRO A 17 -0.86 -0.48 25.62
N GLY A 18 -1.00 -0.31 24.31
CA GLY A 18 -2.26 -0.44 23.59
C GLY A 18 -2.12 -1.29 22.32
N GLY A 19 -1.91 -2.59 22.47
CA GLY A 19 -1.93 -3.63 21.43
C GLY A 19 -1.78 -3.22 19.95
N GLY A 20 -0.63 -3.55 19.34
CA GLY A 20 -0.44 -3.71 17.88
C GLY A 20 -0.57 -2.45 17.03
N GLY A 21 -1.75 -1.82 17.05
CA GLY A 21 -2.01 -0.51 16.46
C GLY A 21 -1.13 0.58 17.10
N ASP A 22 -0.90 0.52 18.42
CA ASP A 22 -0.03 1.47 19.10
C ASP A 22 1.43 1.41 18.64
N VAL A 23 1.98 0.23 18.33
CA VAL A 23 3.36 0.07 17.87
C VAL A 23 3.53 0.65 16.48
N LEU A 24 2.60 0.34 15.57
CA LEU A 24 2.64 0.86 14.20
C LEU A 24 2.47 2.38 14.20
N ASP A 25 1.49 2.90 14.93
CA ASP A 25 1.21 4.34 14.99
C ASP A 25 2.40 5.11 15.57
N ARG A 26 3.01 4.61 16.66
CA ARG A 26 4.23 5.21 17.22
C ARG A 26 5.40 5.17 16.24
N TRP A 27 5.59 4.05 15.54
CA TRP A 27 6.65 3.92 14.55
C TRP A 27 6.45 4.90 13.38
N LEU A 28 5.23 5.00 12.85
CA LEU A 28 4.89 5.95 11.79
C LEU A 28 5.06 7.40 12.25
N ALA A 29 4.66 7.74 13.47
CA ALA A 29 4.89 9.05 14.04
C ALA A 29 6.40 9.38 14.15
N GLN A 30 7.21 8.43 14.60
CA GLN A 30 8.67 8.60 14.70
C GLN A 30 9.32 8.80 13.33
N VAL A 31 8.99 7.96 12.35
CA VAL A 31 9.52 8.08 10.98
C VAL A 31 9.03 9.38 10.33
N GLY A 32 7.77 9.75 10.54
CA GLY A 32 7.22 11.01 10.05
C GLY A 32 7.97 12.22 10.61
N ALA A 33 8.24 12.24 11.92
CA ALA A 33 9.02 13.29 12.56
C ALA A 33 10.46 13.38 12.02
N GLU A 34 11.14 12.23 11.86
CA GLU A 34 12.51 12.17 11.32
C GLU A 34 12.59 12.69 9.88
N LEU A 35 11.57 12.40 9.06
CA LEU A 35 11.51 12.80 7.66
C LEU A 35 10.86 14.16 7.43
N GLY A 36 10.36 14.82 8.47
CA GLY A 36 9.62 16.09 8.37
C GLY A 36 8.30 15.96 7.62
N LEU A 37 7.63 14.80 7.72
CA LEU A 37 6.36 14.51 7.05
C LEU A 37 5.17 14.74 7.99
N GLU A 38 4.16 15.43 7.47
CA GLU A 38 2.87 15.59 8.12
C GLU A 38 1.98 14.39 7.73
N MET A 39 1.45 13.66 8.71
CA MET A 39 0.71 12.41 8.51
C MET A 39 -0.81 12.58 8.63
N THR A 40 -1.31 13.80 8.79
CA THR A 40 -2.75 14.05 8.92
C THR A 40 -3.48 13.64 7.64
N GLY A 41 -4.55 12.87 7.82
CA GLY A 41 -5.41 12.43 6.73
C GLY A 41 -4.89 11.24 5.93
N VAL A 42 -3.67 10.75 6.16
CA VAL A 42 -3.17 9.52 5.52
C VAL A 42 -3.95 8.32 6.04
N ASP A 43 -4.61 7.62 5.11
CA ASP A 43 -5.34 6.39 5.40
C ASP A 43 -4.39 5.19 5.39
N VAL A 44 -3.82 4.91 6.56
CA VAL A 44 -2.88 3.79 6.76
C VAL A 44 -3.54 2.45 6.44
N ALA A 45 -4.82 2.27 6.81
CA ALA A 45 -5.54 1.03 6.56
C ALA A 45 -5.68 0.77 5.06
N ALA A 46 -6.06 1.78 4.28
CA ALA A 46 -6.16 1.67 2.82
C ALA A 46 -4.83 1.32 2.14
N ILE A 47 -3.72 1.87 2.64
CA ILE A 47 -2.38 1.53 2.13
C ILE A 47 -2.03 0.07 2.44
N LEU A 48 -2.30 -0.38 3.68
CA LEU A 48 -2.01 -1.76 4.07
C LEU A 48 -2.89 -2.76 3.31
N ASP A 49 -4.18 -2.46 3.10
CA ASP A 49 -5.06 -3.30 2.31
C ASP A 49 -4.62 -3.35 0.84
N LEU A 50 -4.22 -2.22 0.25
CA LEU A 50 -3.61 -2.22 -1.08
C LEU A 50 -2.40 -3.15 -1.16
N THR A 51 -1.47 -3.06 -0.20
CA THR A 51 -0.26 -3.90 -0.22
C THR A 51 -0.59 -5.39 -0.03
N ARG A 52 -1.63 -5.69 0.76
CA ARG A 52 -2.16 -7.05 0.92
C ARG A 52 -2.68 -7.58 -0.42
N ASP A 53 -3.52 -6.82 -1.11
CA ASP A 53 -4.12 -7.25 -2.37
C ASP A 53 -3.09 -7.42 -3.48
N VAL A 54 -2.09 -6.54 -3.54
CA VAL A 54 -0.95 -6.69 -4.45
C VAL A 54 -0.13 -7.94 -4.14
N ALA A 55 0.12 -8.22 -2.86
CA ALA A 55 0.90 -9.39 -2.44
C ALA A 55 0.22 -10.70 -2.87
N HIS A 56 -1.11 -10.75 -2.77
CA HIS A 56 -1.91 -11.92 -3.13
C HIS A 56 -2.16 -12.03 -4.65
N GLY A 57 -2.46 -10.91 -5.31
CA GLY A 57 -2.86 -10.87 -6.71
C GLY A 57 -1.70 -10.77 -7.71
N VAL A 58 -0.49 -10.39 -7.26
CA VAL A 58 0.69 -10.26 -8.13
C VAL A 58 1.83 -11.14 -7.64
N ALA A 59 2.48 -10.75 -6.55
CA ALA A 59 3.53 -11.49 -5.88
C ALA A 59 3.92 -10.76 -4.58
N ARG A 60 4.40 -11.48 -3.56
CA ARG A 60 4.82 -10.86 -2.29
C ARG A 60 5.85 -9.72 -2.45
N PRO A 61 6.88 -9.80 -3.32
CA PRO A 61 7.80 -8.67 -3.54
C PRO A 61 7.17 -7.45 -4.20
N ALA A 62 6.03 -7.59 -4.87
CA ALA A 62 5.37 -6.46 -5.54
C ALA A 62 4.74 -5.49 -4.54
N ALA A 63 4.35 -5.96 -3.35
CA ALA A 63 3.68 -5.14 -2.35
C ALA A 63 4.49 -3.89 -1.92
N PRO A 64 5.75 -4.01 -1.44
CA PRO A 64 6.54 -2.82 -1.09
C PRO A 64 6.89 -1.95 -2.31
N LEU A 65 7.08 -2.55 -3.50
CA LEU A 65 7.38 -1.81 -4.72
C LEU A 65 6.19 -0.97 -5.19
N THR A 66 4.97 -1.51 -5.08
CA THR A 66 3.76 -0.77 -5.40
C THR A 66 3.51 0.36 -4.41
N ALA A 67 3.69 0.15 -3.10
CA ALA A 67 3.58 1.22 -2.12
C ALA A 67 4.55 2.39 -2.41
N PHE A 68 5.80 2.08 -2.78
CA PHE A 68 6.77 3.08 -3.21
C PHE A 68 6.30 3.85 -4.45
N LEU A 69 5.77 3.17 -5.47
CA LEU A 69 5.27 3.79 -6.69
C LEU A 69 4.05 4.68 -6.44
N VAL A 70 3.15 4.28 -5.53
CA VAL A 70 2.01 5.10 -5.11
C VAL A 70 2.50 6.41 -4.51
N GLY A 71 3.42 6.34 -3.54
CA GLY A 71 4.02 7.53 -2.93
C GLY A 71 4.74 8.42 -3.95
N LEU A 72 5.50 7.82 -4.86
CA LEU A 72 6.22 8.56 -5.92
C LEU A 72 5.27 9.27 -6.89
N ALA A 73 4.18 8.61 -7.30
CA ALA A 73 3.18 9.20 -8.18
C ALA A 73 2.39 10.32 -7.48
N ALA A 74 1.97 10.10 -6.24
CA ALA A 74 1.26 11.10 -5.45
C ALA A 74 2.12 12.35 -5.19
N GLY A 75 3.40 12.18 -4.82
CA GLY A 75 4.32 13.30 -4.62
C GLY A 75 4.57 14.11 -5.90
N ARG A 76 4.62 13.44 -7.07
CA ARG A 76 4.71 14.11 -8.37
C ARG A 76 3.45 14.92 -8.69
N ASP A 77 2.27 14.35 -8.45
CA ASP A 77 1.00 15.05 -8.71
C ASP A 77 0.82 16.25 -7.77
N ALA A 78 1.19 16.11 -6.49
CA ALA A 78 1.17 17.22 -5.56
C ALA A 78 2.14 18.35 -5.97
N ALA A 79 3.34 18.00 -6.46
CA ALA A 79 4.33 18.99 -6.87
C ALA A 79 3.99 19.71 -8.20
N VAL A 80 3.35 19.03 -9.14
CA VAL A 80 3.10 19.55 -10.50
C VAL A 80 1.65 19.99 -10.71
N GLY A 81 0.69 19.20 -10.22
CA GLY A 81 -0.74 19.43 -10.37
C GLY A 81 -1.34 20.30 -9.26
N GLY A 82 -0.61 20.52 -8.16
CA GLY A 82 -1.11 21.28 -7.01
C GLY A 82 -2.19 20.55 -6.21
N THR A 83 -2.40 19.26 -6.47
CA THR A 83 -3.31 18.40 -5.72
C THR A 83 -2.81 18.22 -4.30
N ASP A 84 -3.72 18.18 -3.33
CA ASP A 84 -3.39 17.73 -1.98
C ASP A 84 -2.77 16.32 -1.99
N THR A 85 -1.62 16.13 -1.32
CA THR A 85 -0.87 14.85 -1.34
C THR A 85 -1.73 13.68 -0.89
N VAL A 86 -2.59 13.86 0.11
CA VAL A 86 -3.47 12.80 0.61
C VAL A 86 -4.53 12.45 -0.44
N ALA A 87 -5.11 13.44 -1.11
CA ALA A 87 -6.01 13.22 -2.23
C ALA A 87 -5.32 12.51 -3.39
N ALA A 88 -4.08 12.88 -3.71
CA ALA A 88 -3.27 12.21 -4.73
C ALA A 88 -2.98 10.75 -4.36
N VAL A 89 -2.59 10.47 -3.11
CA VAL A 89 -2.41 9.09 -2.61
C VAL A 89 -3.69 8.27 -2.77
N ARG A 90 -4.85 8.80 -2.36
CA ARG A 90 -6.14 8.11 -2.52
C ARG A 90 -6.44 7.81 -3.99
N ALA A 91 -6.26 8.78 -4.87
CA ALA A 91 -6.52 8.62 -6.31
C ALA A 91 -5.60 7.56 -6.94
N VAL A 92 -4.31 7.59 -6.62
CA VAL A 92 -3.35 6.61 -7.14
C VAL A 92 -3.62 5.21 -6.57
N THR A 93 -3.93 5.08 -5.28
CA THR A 93 -4.36 3.80 -4.68
C THR A 93 -5.58 3.22 -5.39
N ALA A 94 -6.61 4.03 -5.63
CA ALA A 94 -7.80 3.60 -6.35
C ALA A 94 -7.49 3.14 -7.79
N ALA A 95 -6.58 3.86 -8.48
CA ALA A 95 -6.14 3.46 -9.82
C ALA A 95 -5.42 2.09 -9.81
N VAL A 96 -4.61 1.81 -8.78
CA VAL A 96 -3.94 0.51 -8.64
C VAL A 96 -4.95 -0.62 -8.34
N HIS A 97 -5.94 -0.40 -7.48
CA HIS A 97 -7.02 -1.38 -7.28
C HIS A 97 -7.76 -1.69 -8.58
N GLY A 98 -8.12 -0.67 -9.36
CA GLY A 98 -8.75 -0.88 -10.67
C GLY A 98 -7.88 -1.66 -11.67
N LEU A 99 -6.56 -1.55 -11.57
CA LEU A 99 -5.63 -2.38 -12.34
C LEU A 99 -5.66 -3.86 -11.88
N LEU A 100 -5.66 -4.11 -10.57
CA LEU A 100 -5.76 -5.47 -10.00
C LEU A 100 -7.05 -6.16 -10.41
N ASP A 101 -8.18 -5.46 -10.31
CA ASP A 101 -9.49 -5.98 -10.73
C ASP A 101 -9.49 -6.37 -12.21
N ARG A 102 -8.95 -5.49 -13.06
CA ARG A 102 -8.84 -5.76 -14.50
C ARG A 102 -7.98 -6.99 -14.78
N ARG A 103 -6.87 -7.17 -14.05
CA ARG A 103 -6.00 -8.35 -14.18
C ARG A 103 -6.74 -9.62 -13.80
N ALA A 104 -7.43 -9.64 -12.65
CA ALA A 104 -8.18 -10.80 -12.20
C ALA A 104 -9.25 -11.25 -13.21
N VAL A 105 -9.90 -10.31 -13.91
CA VAL A 105 -10.84 -10.62 -15.00
C VAL A 105 -10.14 -11.25 -16.20
N LEU A 106 -8.97 -10.74 -16.59
CA LEU A 106 -8.21 -11.27 -17.72
C LEU A 106 -7.65 -12.67 -17.43
N ASP A 107 -7.13 -12.89 -16.23
CA ASP A 107 -6.58 -14.18 -15.81
C ASP A 107 -7.69 -15.26 -15.80
N ARG A 108 -8.88 -14.95 -15.29
CA ARG A 108 -10.05 -15.85 -15.33
C ARG A 108 -10.46 -16.21 -16.76
N ARG A 109 -10.49 -15.23 -17.67
CA ARG A 109 -10.82 -15.46 -19.09
C ARG A 109 -9.78 -16.35 -19.77
N ALA A 110 -8.50 -16.18 -19.43
CA ALA A 110 -7.44 -17.04 -19.93
C ALA A 110 -7.63 -18.48 -19.44
N ASP A 111 -7.96 -18.68 -18.16
CA ASP A 111 -8.26 -20.00 -17.58
C ASP A 111 -9.50 -20.67 -18.20
N GLU A 112 -10.57 -19.91 -18.45
CA GLU A 112 -11.78 -20.41 -19.13
C GLU A 112 -11.48 -20.86 -20.57
N THR A 113 -10.65 -20.11 -21.29
CA THR A 113 -10.24 -20.45 -22.67
C THR A 113 -9.32 -21.67 -22.69
N ALA A 114 -8.49 -21.82 -21.66
CA ALA A 114 -7.55 -22.94 -21.52
C ALA A 114 -8.20 -24.25 -21.04
N GLN A 115 -9.43 -24.21 -20.48
CA GLN A 115 -10.13 -25.42 -20.05
C GLN A 115 -10.55 -26.26 -21.27
N PRO A 116 -10.12 -27.54 -21.35
CA PRO A 116 -10.49 -28.39 -22.47
C PRO A 116 -12.01 -28.62 -22.51
N ILE A 117 -12.58 -28.64 -23.73
CA ILE A 117 -13.99 -28.97 -23.95
C ILE A 117 -14.24 -30.36 -23.33
N ARG A 118 -15.01 -30.39 -22.24
CA ARG A 118 -15.42 -31.67 -21.63
C ARG A 118 -16.19 -32.46 -22.70
N PRO A 119 -15.74 -33.67 -23.09
CA PRO A 119 -16.53 -34.47 -24.02
C PRO A 119 -17.88 -34.76 -23.37
N GLY A 120 -18.97 -34.49 -24.11
CA GLY A 120 -20.33 -34.77 -23.67
C GLY A 120 -20.50 -36.26 -23.33
N PRO A 121 -21.47 -36.62 -22.46
CA PRO A 121 -21.65 -38.00 -22.05
C PRO A 121 -21.80 -38.90 -23.29
N ALA A 122 -20.92 -39.88 -23.41
CA ALA A 122 -20.95 -40.85 -24.50
C ALA A 122 -22.33 -41.54 -24.47
N SER A 123 -23.18 -41.25 -25.45
CA SER A 123 -24.42 -41.97 -25.65
C SER A 123 -24.08 -43.43 -25.94
N SER A 124 -24.19 -44.27 -24.91
CA SER A 124 -24.14 -45.72 -25.07
C SER A 124 -25.47 -46.13 -25.71
N ARG A 125 -25.39 -46.60 -26.96
CA ARG A 125 -26.48 -47.32 -27.64
C ARG A 125 -26.44 -48.79 -27.26
#